data_AF-H0A3G5-F1
#
_entry.id   AF-H0A3G5-F1
#
_cell.length_a   1.000
_cell.length_b   1.000
_cell.length_c   1.000
_cell.angle_alpha   90.00
_cell.angle_beta   90.00
_cell.angle_gamma   90.00
#
_symmetry.space_group_name_H-M   'P 1'
#
loop_
_entity.id
_entity.type
_entity.pdbx_description
1 polymer ?
#
loop_
_entity_poly.entity_id
_entity_poly.type
_entity_poly.pdbx_seq_one_letter_code
_entity_poly.pdbx_strand_id
1 'polypeptide(L)'
;MGEMRPGGDFRHHAAKGRVLGELAAHGLGQYGAIRCENCGCCFIATGFKPQYRAADRHPMHSYSAFPNRCDSSMTRRMSLAHPARWSATPGAFAYPQPGAAPADMREGVATPAHPGSNAPGSNAPVKPHARRPLPLRVGTRGSPLALWQTRTFLDLVTRFCPVLRNVNAFEEHVIATSGDRIQDRRLADIGGKGLFAKEIHEALLDGRIDFAVHSLKDLETELPPGIVLACTLKREDSRDALILGPNCAKVDPADPFSGLPSGALVGTASLRRQAQLLHARPDLKVCMIRGNVGSRLAKLAAGEADATLLALAGLKRLEMAERASVVLDAEAMVPAAGQGIVGVTVRAADVELHELLSGIEDREARAVSRAERALLAALDGSCRTPIGGHARLLPNGELHLTGLVARPDGSFLLKRSLHGPVADAERIGLELGDSLRADSPADIFIA
;
A
#
# COMPACT_ATOMS: atom_id res chain seq x y z
N MET A 1 -4.96 -29.98 55.94
CA MET A 1 -4.66 -28.55 56.18
C MET A 1 -4.23 -27.97 54.84
N GLY A 2 -4.96 -27.14 54.10
CA GLY A 2 -6.23 -26.45 54.25
C GLY A 2 -6.22 -25.41 53.12
N GLU A 3 -7.12 -25.55 52.15
CA GLU A 3 -7.36 -24.57 51.08
C GLU A 3 -7.91 -23.26 51.67
N MET A 4 -7.59 -22.11 51.06
CA MET A 4 -8.49 -20.96 51.06
C MET A 4 -8.12 -19.90 50.00
N ARG A 5 -9.06 -19.64 49.09
CA ARG A 5 -9.47 -18.32 48.58
C ARG A 5 -10.97 -18.16 48.95
N PRO A 6 -11.69 -17.05 48.72
CA PRO A 6 -11.33 -15.65 48.38
C PRO A 6 -12.09 -14.60 49.26
N GLY A 7 -11.91 -13.30 49.00
CA GLY A 7 -12.96 -12.29 49.25
C GLY A 7 -12.50 -11.01 49.97
N GLY A 8 -12.60 -9.87 49.28
CA GLY A 8 -12.30 -8.54 49.82
C GLY A 8 -12.68 -7.45 48.83
N ASP A 9 -13.90 -6.96 48.98
CA ASP A 9 -14.60 -5.92 48.22
C ASP A 9 -14.08 -4.51 48.60
N PHE A 10 -13.87 -3.59 47.65
CA PHE A 10 -13.86 -2.15 47.94
C PHE A 10 -14.27 -1.29 46.73
N ARG A 11 -15.26 -0.42 46.96
CA ARG A 11 -15.92 0.51 46.03
C ARG A 11 -15.14 1.82 45.83
N HIS A 12 -15.46 2.48 44.72
CA HIS A 12 -15.26 3.87 44.26
C HIS A 12 -14.69 4.95 45.22
N HIS A 13 -13.69 5.73 44.75
CA HIS A 13 -13.87 7.09 44.19
C HIS A 13 -12.55 7.78 43.74
N ALA A 14 -12.62 8.43 42.58
CA ALA A 14 -12.03 9.72 42.17
C ALA A 14 -10.52 10.03 42.30
N ALA A 15 -9.91 10.16 41.11
CA ALA A 15 -9.09 11.28 40.61
C ALA A 15 -7.85 11.75 41.39
N LYS A 16 -6.67 11.60 40.76
CA LYS A 16 -5.62 12.64 40.64
C LYS A 16 -4.57 12.18 39.62
N GLY A 17 -4.17 13.11 38.75
CA GLY A 17 -3.46 12.85 37.48
C GLY A 17 -1.95 12.63 37.55
N ARG A 18 -1.34 12.83 36.36
CA ARG A 18 -0.03 12.36 35.83
C ARG A 18 -0.23 11.00 35.12
N VAL A 19 -0.05 10.90 33.80
CA VAL A 19 1.24 11.06 33.11
C VAL A 19 1.07 11.81 31.78
N LEU A 20 1.74 12.95 31.65
CA LEU A 20 2.17 13.54 30.38
C LEU A 20 3.63 13.11 30.21
N GLY A 21 3.88 12.21 29.26
CA GLY A 21 5.21 11.71 28.95
C GLY A 21 5.06 10.43 28.13
N GLU A 22 5.69 10.42 26.95
CA GLU A 22 5.76 9.30 25.98
C GLU A 22 4.61 9.18 24.96
N LEU A 23 4.45 10.20 24.13
CA LEU A 23 3.90 10.05 22.76
C LEU A 23 4.81 10.73 21.73
N ALA A 24 6.12 10.46 21.84
CA ALA A 24 7.12 10.87 20.85
C ALA A 24 8.14 9.74 20.63
N ALA A 25 7.68 8.57 20.18
CA ALA A 25 8.57 7.49 19.74
C ALA A 25 8.07 6.68 18.52
N HIS A 26 6.89 6.98 17.98
CA HIS A 26 6.40 6.36 16.75
C HIS A 26 5.86 7.46 15.84
N GLY A 27 6.60 7.76 14.77
CA GLY A 27 6.36 8.88 13.83
C GLY A 27 5.02 8.84 13.09
N LEU A 28 3.93 9.09 13.82
CA LEU A 28 2.62 9.46 13.27
C LEU A 28 2.54 10.98 13.29
N GLY A 29 2.60 11.57 12.10
CA GLY A 29 2.36 13.00 11.91
C GLY A 29 0.98 13.43 12.45
N GLN A 30 0.92 14.67 12.92
CA GLN A 30 -0.21 15.29 13.61
C GLN A 30 -1.51 15.24 12.78
N TYR A 31 -2.45 14.38 13.17
CA TYR A 31 -3.86 14.50 12.80
C TYR A 31 -4.69 14.59 14.07
N GLY A 32 -5.28 15.77 14.32
CA GLY A 32 -6.22 15.98 15.41
C GLY A 32 -7.66 15.86 14.91
N ALA A 33 -8.45 14.96 15.48
CA ALA A 33 -9.90 14.94 15.29
C ALA A 33 -10.53 15.93 16.27
N ILE A 34 -11.34 16.87 15.77
CA ILE A 34 -12.10 17.80 16.61
C ILE A 34 -13.56 17.32 16.64
N ARG A 35 -14.06 17.09 17.85
CA ARG A 35 -15.44 16.63 18.11
C ARG A 35 -16.26 17.81 18.64
N CYS A 36 -17.39 18.10 18.00
CA CYS A 36 -18.34 19.07 18.56
C CYS A 36 -19.20 18.39 19.64
N GLU A 37 -19.11 18.85 20.89
CA GLU A 37 -19.84 18.25 22.02
C GLU A 37 -21.36 18.44 21.94
N ASN A 38 -21.86 19.39 21.13
CA ASN A 38 -23.30 19.66 21.01
C ASN A 38 -24.01 18.91 19.87
N CYS A 39 -23.31 18.50 18.80
CA CYS A 39 -23.94 17.80 17.66
C CYS A 39 -23.28 16.47 17.28
N GLY A 40 -22.20 16.07 17.96
CA GLY A 40 -21.54 14.78 17.75
C GLY A 40 -20.79 14.62 16.42
N CYS A 41 -20.77 15.64 15.55
CA CYS A 41 -20.06 15.59 14.28
C CYS A 41 -18.54 15.61 14.51
N CYS A 42 -17.83 14.74 13.79
CA CYS A 42 -16.38 14.60 13.82
C CYS A 42 -15.81 15.22 12.55
N PHE A 43 -14.89 16.18 12.67
CA PHE A 43 -14.17 16.74 11.54
C PHE A 43 -12.73 16.20 11.53
N ILE A 44 -12.28 15.72 10.39
CA ILE A 44 -10.88 15.37 10.15
C ILE A 44 -10.18 16.63 9.67
N ALA A 45 -9.32 17.22 10.50
CA ALA A 45 -8.44 18.28 10.06
C ALA A 45 -7.30 17.67 9.21
N THR A 46 -7.37 17.80 7.90
CA THR A 46 -6.23 17.52 7.02
C THR A 46 -5.28 18.72 7.07
N GLY A 47 -4.02 18.49 7.48
CA GLY A 47 -3.03 19.53 7.71
C GLY A 47 -2.83 20.49 6.52
N PHE A 48 -2.86 21.79 6.83
CA PHE A 48 -2.48 22.88 5.94
C PHE A 48 -0.95 22.97 5.80
N LYS A 49 -0.44 23.19 4.58
CA LYS A 49 0.98 23.54 4.34
C LYS A 49 1.30 24.92 4.93
N PRO A 50 2.45 25.14 5.57
CA PRO A 50 2.91 26.49 5.89
C PRO A 50 3.38 27.17 4.59
N GLN A 51 2.71 28.25 4.21
CA GLN A 51 3.24 29.20 3.23
C GLN A 51 4.17 30.17 3.98
N TYR A 52 5.47 30.09 3.72
CA TYR A 52 6.40 31.12 4.17
C TYR A 52 6.28 32.34 3.25
N ARG A 53 5.81 33.47 3.79
CA ARG A 53 6.15 34.80 3.27
C ARG A 53 7.11 35.46 4.25
N ALA A 54 8.25 35.88 3.72
CA ALA A 54 9.22 36.69 4.44
C ALA A 54 8.63 38.06 4.76
N ALA A 55 8.98 38.58 5.94
CA ALA A 55 8.62 39.89 6.49
C ALA A 55 7.14 40.05 6.90
N ASP A 56 6.82 39.69 8.14
CA ASP A 56 6.24 40.61 9.13
C ASP A 56 6.15 39.94 10.51
N ARG A 57 6.71 40.62 11.53
CA ARG A 57 6.70 40.18 12.92
C ARG A 57 5.38 40.63 13.55
N HIS A 58 4.37 39.77 13.60
CA HIS A 58 3.32 39.65 14.63
C HIS A 58 2.33 38.53 14.22
N PRO A 59 1.95 37.59 15.10
CA PRO A 59 0.92 36.61 14.75
C PRO A 59 -0.46 37.27 14.72
N MET A 60 -1.01 37.46 13.53
CA MET A 60 -2.45 37.71 13.34
C MET A 60 -3.18 36.36 13.40
N HIS A 61 -4.01 36.16 14.43
CA HIS A 61 -4.98 35.08 14.46
C HIS A 61 -6.18 35.48 13.61
N SER A 62 -6.24 35.03 12.36
CA SER A 62 -7.46 35.11 11.56
C SER A 62 -8.27 33.82 11.72
N TYR A 63 -9.35 33.88 12.50
CA TYR A 63 -10.40 32.86 12.48
C TYR A 63 -11.35 33.15 11.32
N SER A 64 -11.44 32.25 10.34
CA SER A 64 -12.58 32.20 9.43
C SER A 64 -13.63 31.26 10.03
N ALA A 65 -14.50 31.81 10.88
CA ALA A 65 -15.74 31.15 11.27
C ALA A 65 -16.76 31.35 10.15
N PHE A 66 -17.24 30.27 9.52
CA PHE A 66 -18.52 30.33 8.83
C PHE A 66 -19.62 30.44 9.90
N PRO A 67 -20.54 31.41 9.82
CA PRO A 67 -21.49 31.65 10.90
C PRO A 67 -22.61 30.60 10.83
N ASN A 68 -22.60 29.64 11.75
CA ASN A 68 -23.85 29.03 12.19
C ASN A 68 -24.16 29.58 13.58
N ARG A 69 -25.30 30.29 13.65
CA ARG A 69 -25.82 30.92 14.86
C ARG A 69 -25.90 29.88 15.99
N CYS A 70 -25.21 30.15 17.08
CA CYS A 70 -25.58 29.66 18.40
C CYS A 70 -25.70 30.89 19.31
N ASP A 71 -26.79 30.90 20.05
CA ASP A 71 -27.37 32.04 20.76
C ASP A 71 -26.41 32.68 21.76
N SER A 72 -26.51 34.01 21.86
CA SER A 72 -25.65 34.88 22.64
C SER A 72 -26.16 35.01 24.08
N SER A 73 -25.55 34.29 25.03
CA SER A 73 -25.52 34.75 26.43
C SER A 73 -24.43 34.05 27.25
N MET A 74 -23.52 34.86 27.79
CA MET A 74 -22.53 34.61 28.87
C MET A 74 -21.05 34.77 28.46
N THR A 75 -20.63 36.03 28.47
CA THR A 75 -19.24 36.48 28.61
C THR A 75 -18.68 36.08 29.99
N ARG A 76 -17.51 35.44 30.05
CA ARG A 76 -16.57 35.60 31.19
C ARG A 76 -15.11 35.46 30.75
N ARG A 77 -14.33 36.48 31.11
CA ARG A 77 -12.88 36.66 30.94
C ARG A 77 -12.09 35.62 31.75
N MET A 78 -10.96 35.14 31.23
CA MET A 78 -9.81 34.73 32.05
C MET A 78 -8.47 35.12 31.41
N SER A 79 -7.58 35.60 32.28
CA SER A 79 -6.32 36.30 32.03
C SER A 79 -5.15 35.36 31.76
N LEU A 80 -4.19 35.84 30.95
CA LEU A 80 -2.88 35.26 30.69
C LEU A 80 -1.96 35.30 31.93
N ALA A 81 -1.06 34.32 32.02
CA ALA A 81 0.17 34.39 32.82
C ALA A 81 1.36 33.87 31.98
N HIS A 82 2.41 34.70 31.87
CA HIS A 82 3.73 34.35 31.32
C HIS A 82 4.58 33.62 32.37
N PRO A 83 5.64 32.90 31.94
CA PRO A 83 6.97 33.45 32.24
C PRO A 83 8.10 33.19 31.22
N ALA A 84 9.08 34.10 31.33
CA ALA A 84 10.54 33.96 31.22
C ALA A 84 11.25 33.88 29.86
N ARG A 85 12.08 34.92 29.64
CA ARG A 85 13.14 35.11 28.62
C ARG A 85 14.38 34.28 28.94
N TRP A 86 15.03 33.76 27.90
CA TRP A 86 16.50 33.62 27.83
C TRP A 86 16.99 34.10 26.44
N SER A 87 18.13 34.78 26.45
CA SER A 87 18.74 35.56 25.36
C SER A 87 19.89 34.82 24.69
N ALA A 88 20.04 34.96 23.37
CA ALA A 88 21.32 34.79 22.67
C ALA A 88 21.37 35.69 21.43
N THR A 89 22.45 36.47 21.32
CA THR A 89 22.79 37.40 20.21
C THR A 89 23.40 36.65 19.00
N PRO A 90 23.28 37.17 17.77
CA PRO A 90 23.64 36.45 16.55
C PRO A 90 25.04 36.79 16.00
N GLY A 91 25.72 35.77 15.47
CA GLY A 91 26.92 35.90 14.62
C GLY A 91 26.55 35.88 13.13
N ALA A 92 27.19 36.77 12.37
CA ALA A 92 26.91 37.11 10.98
C ALA A 92 27.38 36.05 9.97
N PHE A 93 26.62 35.87 8.89
CA PHE A 93 27.13 35.44 7.57
C PHE A 93 26.28 36.07 6.46
N ALA A 94 26.94 36.80 5.56
CA ALA A 94 26.37 37.51 4.42
C ALA A 94 26.38 36.64 3.16
N TYR A 95 25.33 36.76 2.32
CA TYR A 95 25.29 36.24 0.95
C TYR A 95 25.19 37.40 -0.06
N PRO A 96 25.80 37.27 -1.25
CA PRO A 96 25.91 38.35 -2.24
C PRO A 96 24.66 38.53 -3.10
N GLN A 97 24.43 39.77 -3.52
CA GLN A 97 23.37 40.20 -4.45
C GLN A 97 23.76 39.93 -5.92
N PRO A 98 22.83 39.49 -6.78
CA PRO A 98 23.03 39.58 -8.24
C PRO A 98 22.43 40.87 -8.81
N GLY A 99 23.18 41.47 -9.73
CA GLY A 99 22.94 42.76 -10.35
C GLY A 99 21.86 42.81 -11.44
N ALA A 100 21.59 44.04 -11.86
CA ALA A 100 20.60 44.47 -12.83
C ALA A 100 21.09 44.37 -14.28
N ALA A 101 20.14 44.17 -15.21
CA ALA A 101 20.22 44.46 -16.64
C ALA A 101 18.77 44.63 -17.18
N PRO A 102 18.52 45.25 -18.36
CA PRO A 102 17.73 46.48 -18.45
C PRO A 102 16.36 46.34 -19.15
N ALA A 103 15.62 47.46 -19.13
CA ALA A 103 14.32 47.71 -19.74
C ALA A 103 14.38 47.82 -21.27
N ASP A 104 13.44 47.15 -21.97
CA ASP A 104 12.44 47.76 -22.87
C ASP A 104 11.81 46.69 -23.78
N MET A 105 10.49 46.48 -23.64
CA MET A 105 9.54 46.27 -24.72
C MET A 105 8.14 46.13 -24.11
N ARG A 106 7.36 47.20 -24.24
CA ARG A 106 5.93 47.27 -23.91
C ARG A 106 5.13 47.05 -25.19
N GLU A 107 4.30 46.02 -25.19
CA GLU A 107 3.06 45.80 -25.97
C GLU A 107 2.60 44.41 -25.49
N GLY A 108 1.44 44.16 -24.86
CA GLY A 108 0.13 44.74 -25.01
C GLY A 108 -0.85 43.56 -25.00
N VAL A 109 -1.03 42.89 -23.85
CA VAL A 109 -2.10 41.89 -23.66
C VAL A 109 -2.74 42.13 -22.29
N ALA A 110 -4.01 42.50 -22.33
CA ALA A 110 -4.83 42.78 -21.17
C ALA A 110 -4.95 41.55 -20.26
N THR A 111 -4.59 41.71 -18.99
CA THR A 111 -4.90 40.79 -17.91
C THR A 111 -6.40 40.87 -17.59
N PRO A 112 -7.14 39.75 -17.47
CA PRO A 112 -8.48 39.79 -16.93
C PRO A 112 -8.40 40.17 -15.45
N ALA A 113 -9.13 41.22 -15.07
CA ALA A 113 -9.31 41.61 -13.68
C ALA A 113 -9.88 40.43 -12.86
N HIS A 114 -9.32 40.22 -11.67
CA HIS A 114 -9.89 39.34 -10.66
C HIS A 114 -11.37 39.71 -10.42
N PRO A 115 -12.33 38.80 -10.61
CA PRO A 115 -13.68 39.05 -10.13
C PRO A 115 -13.64 39.02 -8.61
N GLY A 116 -14.00 40.16 -8.00
CA GLY A 116 -14.15 40.30 -6.57
C GLY A 116 -15.02 39.18 -6.01
N SER A 117 -14.54 38.56 -4.94
CA SER A 117 -15.25 37.57 -4.15
C SER A 117 -16.46 38.22 -3.46
N ASN A 118 -17.59 38.22 -4.15
CA ASN A 118 -18.91 38.44 -3.56
C ASN A 118 -19.91 37.50 -4.27
N ALA A 119 -19.71 36.19 -4.09
CA ALA A 119 -20.76 35.22 -4.35
C ALA A 119 -21.60 35.09 -3.07
N PRO A 120 -22.93 35.27 -3.11
CA PRO A 120 -23.78 35.04 -1.95
C PRO A 120 -23.64 33.56 -1.56
N GLY A 121 -23.30 33.31 -0.29
CA GLY A 121 -23.15 31.96 0.25
C GLY A 121 -24.39 31.14 -0.08
N SER A 122 -24.21 30.12 -0.90
CA SER A 122 -25.27 29.15 -1.16
C SER A 122 -25.56 28.43 0.14
N ASN A 123 -26.59 28.88 0.84
CA ASN A 123 -27.16 28.24 2.02
C ASN A 123 -27.97 26.99 1.62
N ALA A 124 -27.46 26.23 0.64
CA ALA A 124 -28.03 24.95 0.26
C ALA A 124 -27.77 24.00 1.44
N PRO A 125 -28.81 23.37 2.01
CA PRO A 125 -28.60 22.36 3.03
C PRO A 125 -27.66 21.30 2.46
N VAL A 126 -26.54 21.05 3.13
CA VAL A 126 -25.69 19.89 2.85
C VAL A 126 -26.64 18.70 2.91
N LYS A 127 -26.92 18.08 1.76
CA LYS A 127 -27.76 16.88 1.72
C LYS A 127 -27.10 15.90 2.69
N PRO A 128 -27.82 15.41 3.72
CA PRO A 128 -27.26 14.39 4.58
C PRO A 128 -26.82 13.24 3.69
N HIS A 129 -25.55 12.84 3.80
CA HIS A 129 -25.07 11.60 3.19
C HIS A 129 -26.09 10.52 3.54
N ALA A 130 -26.66 9.87 2.52
CA ALA A 130 -27.60 8.78 2.74
C ALA A 130 -26.89 7.78 3.65
N ARG A 131 -27.44 7.55 4.85
CA ARG A 131 -26.76 6.74 5.87
C ARG A 131 -26.44 5.38 5.25
N ARG A 132 -25.16 5.12 5.01
CA ARG A 132 -24.73 3.83 4.49
C ARG A 132 -25.14 2.75 5.50
N PRO A 133 -25.90 1.73 5.08
CA PRO A 133 -26.26 0.66 5.98
C PRO A 133 -24.99 -0.07 6.42
N LEU A 134 -24.89 -0.30 7.73
CA LEU A 134 -23.91 -1.21 8.30
C LEU A 134 -24.57 -2.58 8.50
N PRO A 135 -23.81 -3.69 8.43
CA PRO A 135 -22.36 -3.76 8.18
C PRO A 135 -21.95 -3.44 6.73
N LEU A 136 -20.73 -2.95 6.54
CA LEU A 136 -20.08 -2.91 5.23
C LEU A 136 -19.65 -4.32 4.82
N ARG A 137 -20.01 -4.72 3.61
CA ARG A 137 -19.78 -6.07 3.11
C ARG A 137 -18.40 -6.15 2.44
N VAL A 138 -17.54 -7.04 2.92
CA VAL A 138 -16.11 -7.09 2.56
C VAL A 138 -15.82 -8.34 1.77
N GLY A 139 -15.55 -8.20 0.47
CA GLY A 139 -15.15 -9.31 -0.38
C GLY A 139 -13.73 -9.78 -0.10
N THR A 140 -13.55 -11.09 0.02
CA THR A 140 -12.22 -11.71 0.16
C THR A 140 -12.22 -13.14 -0.34
N ARG A 141 -11.03 -13.68 -0.66
CA ARG A 141 -10.85 -15.10 -0.94
C ARG A 141 -10.84 -15.91 0.36
N GLY A 142 -11.18 -17.20 0.28
CA GLY A 142 -11.25 -18.09 1.44
C GLY A 142 -9.92 -18.64 1.96
N SER A 143 -8.79 -18.28 1.35
CA SER A 143 -7.49 -18.78 1.80
C SER A 143 -7.07 -18.15 3.13
N PRO A 144 -6.30 -18.85 4.00
CA PRO A 144 -5.82 -18.29 5.27
C PRO A 144 -5.11 -16.95 5.11
N LEU A 145 -4.30 -16.78 4.06
CA LEU A 145 -3.59 -15.53 3.79
C LEU A 145 -4.55 -14.39 3.40
N ALA A 146 -5.57 -14.67 2.59
CA ALA A 146 -6.54 -13.67 2.17
C ALA A 146 -7.41 -13.18 3.35
N LEU A 147 -7.84 -14.11 4.20
CA LEU A 147 -8.55 -13.79 5.45
C LEU A 147 -7.67 -12.96 6.39
N TRP A 148 -6.40 -13.34 6.56
CA TRP A 148 -5.44 -12.57 7.36
C TRP A 148 -5.29 -11.13 6.83
N GLN A 149 -5.15 -10.96 5.51
CA GLN A 149 -5.00 -9.63 4.89
C GLN A 149 -6.25 -8.78 5.09
N THR A 150 -7.42 -9.41 4.96
CA THR A 150 -8.72 -8.76 5.14
C THR A 150 -8.87 -8.29 6.58
N ARG A 151 -8.68 -9.16 7.56
CA ARG A 151 -8.80 -8.82 8.99
C ARG A 151 -7.82 -7.76 9.42
N THR A 152 -6.56 -7.87 9.00
CA THR A 152 -5.54 -6.84 9.27
C THR A 152 -5.95 -5.48 8.72
N PHE A 153 -6.54 -5.46 7.52
CA PHE A 153 -7.06 -4.23 6.93
C PHE A 153 -8.26 -3.68 7.74
N LEU A 154 -9.21 -4.53 8.12
CA LEU A 154 -10.37 -4.11 8.93
C LEU A 154 -9.94 -3.57 10.31
N ASP A 155 -8.94 -4.17 10.94
CA ASP A 155 -8.34 -3.67 12.18
C ASP A 155 -7.69 -2.30 12.01
N LEU A 156 -7.09 -2.04 10.85
CA LEU A 156 -6.53 -0.73 10.51
C LEU A 156 -7.63 0.31 10.35
N VAL A 157 -8.70 -0.01 9.61
CA VAL A 157 -9.87 0.88 9.45
C VAL A 157 -10.52 1.18 10.80
N THR A 158 -10.68 0.17 11.65
CA THR A 158 -11.27 0.28 12.99
C THR A 158 -10.40 1.11 13.95
N ARG A 159 -9.09 1.09 13.77
CA ARG A 159 -8.17 1.96 14.52
C ARG A 159 -8.26 3.41 14.04
N PHE A 160 -8.33 3.62 12.73
CA PHE A 160 -8.44 4.94 12.10
C PHE A 160 -9.80 5.61 12.38
N CYS A 161 -10.88 4.83 12.42
CA CYS A 161 -12.24 5.27 12.75
C CYS A 161 -12.77 4.58 14.00
N PRO A 162 -12.45 5.05 15.22
CA PRO A 162 -12.86 4.41 16.47
C PRO A 162 -14.38 4.27 16.64
N VAL A 163 -15.18 5.10 15.96
CA VAL A 163 -16.64 5.00 15.94
C VAL A 163 -17.14 3.66 15.37
N LEU A 164 -16.33 2.99 14.55
CA LEU A 164 -16.65 1.69 13.96
C LEU A 164 -16.38 0.50 14.92
N ARG A 165 -15.69 0.71 16.06
CA ARG A 165 -15.29 -0.39 16.99
C ARG A 165 -16.46 -1.11 17.64
N ASN A 166 -17.51 -0.36 18.00
CA ASN A 166 -18.61 -0.84 18.84
C ASN A 166 -19.91 -1.03 18.04
N VAL A 167 -19.82 -0.91 16.72
CA VAL A 167 -20.90 -1.24 15.80
C VAL A 167 -20.39 -2.41 14.98
N ASN A 168 -21.25 -3.38 14.67
CA ASN A 168 -20.87 -4.47 13.77
C ASN A 168 -20.66 -3.89 12.36
N ALA A 169 -19.48 -3.29 12.14
CA ALA A 169 -19.21 -2.37 11.04
C ALA A 169 -18.89 -3.10 9.75
N PHE A 170 -18.48 -4.36 9.83
CA PHE A 170 -17.99 -5.14 8.71
C PHE A 170 -18.58 -6.55 8.73
N GLU A 171 -18.87 -7.06 7.54
CA GLU A 171 -19.29 -8.43 7.30
C GLU A 171 -18.38 -9.04 6.24
N GLU A 172 -17.62 -10.09 6.59
CA GLU A 172 -16.72 -10.77 5.66
C GLU A 172 -17.54 -11.66 4.69
N HIS A 173 -17.42 -11.41 3.39
CA HIS A 173 -17.98 -12.24 2.32
C HIS A 173 -16.85 -13.01 1.63
N VAL A 174 -16.73 -14.30 1.97
CA VAL A 174 -15.79 -15.21 1.32
C VAL A 174 -16.32 -15.59 -0.06
N ILE A 175 -15.55 -15.30 -1.10
CA ILE A 175 -15.88 -15.55 -2.50
C ILE A 175 -14.86 -16.53 -3.08
N ALA A 176 -15.34 -17.67 -3.57
CA ALA A 176 -14.50 -18.66 -4.24
C ALA A 176 -14.23 -18.25 -5.69
N THR A 177 -12.95 -18.13 -6.05
CA THR A 177 -12.54 -17.68 -7.38
C THR A 177 -12.18 -18.86 -8.29
N SER A 178 -12.24 -18.67 -9.60
CA SER A 178 -11.83 -19.71 -10.55
C SER A 178 -10.36 -20.12 -10.36
N GLY A 179 -9.49 -19.19 -9.96
CA GLY A 179 -8.10 -19.46 -9.61
C GLY A 179 -7.92 -20.35 -8.37
N ASP A 180 -8.90 -20.39 -7.46
CA ASP A 180 -8.91 -21.30 -6.31
C ASP A 180 -9.35 -22.71 -6.71
N ARG A 181 -10.32 -22.81 -7.62
CA ARG A 181 -10.91 -24.08 -8.10
C ARG A 181 -9.98 -24.85 -9.02
N ILE A 182 -9.25 -24.17 -9.90
CA ILE A 182 -8.42 -24.82 -10.92
C ILE A 182 -6.98 -24.94 -10.42
N GLN A 183 -6.58 -26.13 -9.99
CA GLN A 183 -5.26 -26.40 -9.40
C GLN A 183 -4.37 -27.35 -10.21
N ASP A 184 -4.90 -27.93 -11.28
CA ASP A 184 -4.35 -29.04 -12.06
C ASP A 184 -3.57 -28.63 -13.33
N ARG A 185 -3.63 -27.37 -13.76
CA ARG A 185 -2.95 -26.87 -15.00
C ARG A 185 -1.95 -25.76 -14.70
N ARG A 186 -1.42 -24.94 -15.63
CA ARG A 186 -0.76 -23.64 -15.31
C ARG A 186 -1.73 -22.46 -15.43
N LEU A 187 -1.46 -21.35 -14.73
CA LEU A 187 -2.28 -20.14 -14.87
C LEU A 187 -2.18 -19.59 -16.29
N ALA A 188 -1.01 -19.74 -16.93
CA ALA A 188 -0.79 -19.43 -18.34
C ALA A 188 -1.82 -20.15 -19.24
N ASP A 189 -1.97 -21.46 -19.05
CA ASP A 189 -2.74 -22.37 -19.92
C ASP A 189 -4.26 -22.25 -19.80
N ILE A 190 -4.81 -21.63 -18.75
CA ILE A 190 -6.26 -21.62 -18.49
C ILE A 190 -7.00 -20.60 -19.37
N GLY A 191 -6.31 -19.58 -19.90
CA GLY A 191 -6.96 -18.45 -20.57
C GLY A 191 -7.79 -17.59 -19.60
N GLY A 192 -8.10 -16.34 -20.00
CA GLY A 192 -8.87 -15.40 -19.19
C GLY A 192 -8.03 -14.48 -18.29
N LYS A 193 -8.34 -13.17 -18.32
CA LYS A 193 -7.78 -12.17 -17.41
C LYS A 193 -8.49 -12.30 -16.05
N GLY A 194 -7.75 -12.15 -14.94
CA GLY A 194 -8.38 -11.97 -13.62
C GLY A 194 -8.78 -13.20 -12.80
N LEU A 195 -8.11 -14.34 -12.96
CA LEU A 195 -8.54 -15.60 -12.34
C LEU A 195 -8.75 -15.56 -10.80
N PHE A 196 -8.12 -14.63 -10.09
CA PHE A 196 -8.26 -14.46 -8.63
C PHE A 196 -9.13 -13.28 -8.21
N ALA A 197 -9.59 -12.44 -9.14
CA ALA A 197 -10.31 -11.21 -8.82
C ALA A 197 -11.66 -11.09 -9.54
N LYS A 198 -11.86 -11.83 -10.64
CA LYS A 198 -13.07 -11.73 -11.48
C LYS A 198 -14.37 -11.85 -10.69
N GLU A 199 -14.57 -12.94 -9.95
CA GLU A 199 -15.83 -13.17 -9.20
C GLU A 199 -16.04 -12.13 -8.08
N ILE A 200 -14.95 -11.58 -7.54
CA ILE A 200 -14.97 -10.53 -6.53
C ILE A 200 -15.34 -9.18 -7.17
N HIS A 201 -14.78 -8.88 -8.34
CA HIS A 201 -15.10 -7.70 -9.13
C HIS A 201 -16.55 -7.70 -9.60
N GLU A 202 -17.08 -8.85 -10.04
CA GLU A 202 -18.52 -9.01 -10.32
C GLU A 202 -19.36 -8.72 -9.07
N ALA A 203 -18.95 -9.23 -7.90
CA ALA A 203 -19.65 -8.95 -6.65
C ALA A 203 -19.63 -7.46 -6.24
N LEU A 204 -18.54 -6.74 -6.56
CA LEU A 204 -18.47 -5.29 -6.35
C LEU A 204 -19.43 -4.54 -7.27
N LEU A 205 -19.44 -4.88 -8.56
CA LEU A 205 -20.28 -4.23 -9.57
C LEU A 205 -21.77 -4.51 -9.32
N ASP A 206 -22.12 -5.73 -8.91
CA ASP A 206 -23.47 -6.13 -8.53
C ASP A 206 -23.94 -5.51 -7.20
N GLY A 207 -23.06 -4.84 -6.46
CA GLY A 207 -23.38 -4.29 -5.14
C GLY A 207 -23.60 -5.36 -4.07
N ARG A 208 -23.14 -6.60 -4.30
CA ARG A 208 -23.17 -7.70 -3.31
C ARG A 208 -22.16 -7.50 -2.19
N ILE A 209 -21.05 -6.82 -2.48
CA ILE A 209 -20.04 -6.37 -1.52
C ILE A 209 -19.75 -4.88 -1.72
N ASP A 210 -19.22 -4.22 -0.71
CA ASP A 210 -18.93 -2.78 -0.70
C ASP A 210 -17.49 -2.47 -1.12
N PHE A 211 -16.53 -3.27 -0.65
CA PHE A 211 -15.13 -3.26 -1.09
C PHE A 211 -14.55 -4.66 -1.03
N ALA A 212 -13.37 -4.84 -1.63
CA ALA A 212 -12.64 -6.09 -1.56
C ALA A 212 -11.15 -5.89 -1.27
N VAL A 213 -10.56 -6.86 -0.56
CA VAL A 213 -9.16 -6.84 -0.14
C VAL A 213 -8.37 -7.92 -0.89
N HIS A 214 -7.24 -7.53 -1.47
CA HIS A 214 -6.44 -8.37 -2.36
C HIS A 214 -4.95 -8.31 -2.04
N SER A 215 -4.24 -9.38 -2.37
CA SER A 215 -2.80 -9.25 -2.66
C SER A 215 -2.63 -8.47 -3.96
N LEU A 216 -1.92 -7.34 -3.95
CA LEU A 216 -1.90 -6.46 -5.12
C LEU A 216 -1.30 -7.12 -6.37
N LYS A 217 -0.34 -8.04 -6.20
CA LYS A 217 0.24 -8.81 -7.31
C LYS A 217 -0.73 -9.77 -8.01
N ASP A 218 -1.88 -10.06 -7.39
CA ASP A 218 -2.90 -10.94 -7.96
C ASP A 218 -3.97 -10.14 -8.73
N LEU A 219 -3.96 -8.81 -8.62
CA LEU A 219 -4.83 -7.91 -9.38
C LEU A 219 -4.28 -7.65 -10.77
N GLU A 220 -5.20 -7.53 -11.73
CA GLU A 220 -4.89 -7.12 -13.08
C GLU A 220 -4.33 -5.70 -13.12
N THR A 221 -3.48 -5.44 -14.09
CA THR A 221 -2.91 -4.12 -14.33
C THR A 221 -3.98 -3.12 -14.78
N GLU A 222 -4.86 -3.55 -15.68
CA GLU A 222 -6.09 -2.85 -16.03
C GLU A 222 -7.25 -3.44 -15.23
N LEU A 223 -7.85 -2.64 -14.37
CA LEU A 223 -9.04 -3.05 -13.63
C LEU A 223 -10.28 -2.94 -14.51
N PRO A 224 -11.33 -3.76 -14.29
CA PRO A 224 -12.58 -3.65 -15.03
C PRO A 224 -13.19 -2.25 -14.90
N PRO A 225 -13.87 -1.74 -15.96
CA PRO A 225 -14.60 -0.47 -15.87
C PRO A 225 -15.54 -0.42 -14.66
N GLY A 226 -15.54 0.70 -13.96
CA GLY A 226 -16.34 0.88 -12.74
C GLY A 226 -15.69 0.37 -11.46
N ILE A 227 -14.48 -0.19 -11.49
CA ILE A 227 -13.70 -0.59 -10.31
C ILE A 227 -12.41 0.22 -10.25
N VAL A 228 -12.05 0.66 -9.04
CA VAL A 228 -10.79 1.39 -8.79
C VAL A 228 -10.02 0.79 -7.61
N LEU A 229 -8.69 0.86 -7.68
CA LEU A 229 -7.81 0.57 -6.54
C LEU A 229 -7.79 1.78 -5.60
N ALA A 230 -8.68 1.78 -4.61
CA ALA A 230 -8.89 2.92 -3.70
C ALA A 230 -7.81 3.08 -2.63
N CYS A 231 -7.19 1.98 -2.19
CA CYS A 231 -6.19 2.04 -1.12
C CYS A 231 -5.10 0.98 -1.32
N THR A 232 -3.85 1.37 -1.07
CA THR A 232 -2.72 0.46 -0.89
C THR A 232 -2.17 0.56 0.52
N LEU A 233 -1.98 -0.59 1.18
CA LEU A 233 -1.34 -0.63 2.50
C LEU A 233 0.17 -0.65 2.38
N LYS A 234 0.84 -0.26 3.47
CA LYS A 234 2.30 -0.31 3.58
C LYS A 234 2.83 -1.66 3.10
N ARG A 235 3.85 -1.60 2.25
CA ARG A 235 4.48 -2.77 1.66
C ARG A 235 5.19 -3.59 2.73
N GLU A 236 4.84 -4.87 2.83
CA GLU A 236 5.65 -5.87 3.54
C GLU A 236 6.80 -6.32 2.63
N ASP A 237 7.81 -6.98 3.19
CA ASP A 237 8.98 -7.48 2.47
C ASP A 237 8.63 -8.17 1.13
N SER A 238 9.06 -7.53 0.05
CA SER A 238 8.72 -7.89 -1.33
C SER A 238 9.51 -9.08 -1.85
N ARG A 239 10.53 -9.54 -1.13
CA ARG A 239 11.46 -10.58 -1.58
C ARG A 239 10.82 -11.95 -1.67
N ASP A 240 11.39 -12.78 -2.54
CA ASP A 240 11.10 -14.20 -2.59
C ASP A 240 11.97 -14.96 -1.57
N ALA A 241 11.39 -15.99 -0.98
CA ALA A 241 12.07 -16.92 -0.09
C ALA A 241 12.20 -18.28 -0.79
N LEU A 242 13.43 -18.81 -0.81
CA LEU A 242 13.70 -20.20 -1.13
C LEU A 242 13.46 -21.05 0.12
N ILE A 243 12.63 -22.07 -0.02
CA ILE A 243 12.38 -23.07 1.02
C ILE A 243 12.96 -24.38 0.50
N LEU A 244 13.99 -24.84 1.18
CA LEU A 244 14.65 -26.11 0.90
C LEU A 244 13.89 -27.25 1.55
N GLY A 245 13.75 -28.36 0.82
CA GLY A 245 13.23 -29.60 1.31
C GLY A 245 14.25 -30.34 2.20
N PRO A 246 13.84 -31.47 2.80
CA PRO A 246 14.66 -32.18 3.78
C PRO A 246 15.97 -32.75 3.22
N ASN A 247 16.08 -32.93 1.90
CA ASN A 247 17.24 -33.55 1.24
C ASN A 247 18.31 -32.54 0.79
N CYS A 248 18.09 -31.24 1.01
CA CYS A 248 18.99 -30.18 0.57
C CYS A 248 20.12 -29.90 1.58
N ALA A 249 21.24 -29.41 1.06
CA ALA A 249 22.39 -29.05 1.87
C ALA A 249 22.18 -27.71 2.60
N LYS A 250 23.03 -27.45 3.59
CA LYS A 250 23.11 -26.13 4.22
C LYS A 250 23.58 -25.11 3.20
N VAL A 251 22.95 -23.93 3.20
CA VAL A 251 23.25 -22.85 2.27
C VAL A 251 24.54 -22.14 2.68
N ASP A 252 25.40 -21.90 1.70
CA ASP A 252 26.52 -20.97 1.76
C ASP A 252 25.99 -19.52 1.68
N PRO A 253 26.29 -18.64 2.65
CA PRO A 253 25.93 -17.23 2.57
C PRO A 253 26.40 -16.51 1.30
N ALA A 254 27.46 -16.99 0.63
CA ALA A 254 27.99 -16.40 -0.59
C ALA A 254 27.20 -16.79 -1.85
N ASP A 255 26.49 -17.92 -1.84
CA ASP A 255 25.66 -18.37 -2.96
C ASP A 255 24.26 -18.80 -2.45
N PRO A 256 23.21 -17.99 -2.72
CA PRO A 256 21.87 -18.27 -2.23
C PRO A 256 21.24 -19.56 -2.78
N PHE A 257 21.81 -20.16 -3.84
CA PHE A 257 21.33 -21.40 -4.44
C PHE A 257 22.19 -22.63 -4.11
N SER A 258 23.26 -22.46 -3.35
CA SER A 258 24.20 -23.53 -2.96
C SER A 258 23.57 -24.70 -2.21
N GLY A 259 22.45 -24.47 -1.52
CA GLY A 259 21.69 -25.55 -0.85
C GLY A 259 21.01 -26.52 -1.81
N LEU A 260 20.88 -26.17 -3.10
CA LEU A 260 20.26 -27.00 -4.13
C LEU A 260 21.30 -27.93 -4.80
N PRO A 261 21.10 -29.27 -4.75
CA PRO A 261 21.98 -30.19 -5.47
C PRO A 261 21.89 -29.98 -6.99
N SER A 262 22.87 -30.51 -7.71
CA SER A 262 22.85 -30.51 -9.18
C SER A 262 21.61 -31.25 -9.69
N GLY A 263 20.85 -30.63 -10.60
CA GLY A 263 19.65 -31.24 -11.16
C GLY A 263 18.43 -31.25 -10.23
N ALA A 264 18.44 -30.50 -9.13
CA ALA A 264 17.34 -30.46 -8.16
C ALA A 264 16.00 -30.05 -8.80
N LEU A 265 14.91 -30.63 -8.30
CA LEU A 265 13.55 -30.34 -8.72
C LEU A 265 12.95 -29.22 -7.85
N VAL A 266 12.69 -28.06 -8.45
CA VAL A 266 12.11 -26.91 -7.76
C VAL A 266 10.65 -26.70 -8.15
N GLY A 267 9.77 -26.71 -7.15
CA GLY A 267 8.34 -26.51 -7.35
C GLY A 267 7.95 -25.04 -7.43
N THR A 268 7.44 -24.59 -8.58
CA THR A 268 6.85 -23.25 -8.73
C THR A 268 5.87 -23.20 -9.90
N ALA A 269 4.77 -22.47 -9.73
CA ALA A 269 3.82 -22.15 -10.81
C ALA A 269 4.07 -20.78 -11.46
N SER A 270 5.06 -20.02 -10.98
CA SER A 270 5.38 -18.69 -11.47
C SER A 270 6.46 -18.75 -12.55
N LEU A 271 6.11 -18.33 -13.77
CA LEU A 271 7.05 -18.24 -14.88
C LEU A 271 8.17 -17.23 -14.61
N ARG A 272 7.87 -16.12 -13.91
CA ARG A 272 8.90 -15.16 -13.43
C ARG A 272 9.96 -15.84 -12.58
N ARG A 273 9.54 -16.65 -11.60
CA ARG A 273 10.47 -17.36 -10.70
C ARG A 273 11.23 -18.45 -11.43
N GLN A 274 10.53 -19.23 -12.26
CA GLN A 274 11.11 -20.28 -13.08
C GLN A 274 12.21 -19.71 -13.99
N ALA A 275 11.90 -18.66 -14.76
CA ALA A 275 12.83 -18.05 -15.70
C ALA A 275 14.11 -17.54 -15.02
N GLN A 276 13.97 -16.80 -13.92
CA GLN A 276 15.13 -16.27 -13.18
C GLN A 276 15.96 -17.38 -12.53
N LEU A 277 15.29 -18.41 -11.98
CA LEU A 277 15.98 -19.56 -11.39
C LEU A 277 16.77 -20.35 -12.43
N LEU A 278 16.16 -20.67 -13.58
CA LEU A 278 16.83 -21.41 -14.67
C LEU A 278 17.91 -20.58 -15.35
N HIS A 279 17.77 -19.25 -15.39
CA HIS A 279 18.84 -18.38 -15.87
C HIS A 279 20.07 -18.43 -14.94
N ALA A 280 19.86 -18.43 -13.62
CA ALA A 280 20.94 -18.50 -12.65
C ALA A 280 21.54 -19.92 -12.52
N ARG A 281 20.71 -20.96 -12.64
CA ARG A 281 21.08 -22.37 -12.48
C ARG A 281 20.39 -23.23 -13.55
N PRO A 282 20.95 -23.28 -14.78
CA PRO A 282 20.35 -23.99 -15.91
C PRO A 282 20.25 -25.52 -15.74
N ASP A 283 20.96 -26.10 -14.77
CA ASP A 283 20.91 -27.52 -14.46
C ASP A 283 19.62 -27.94 -13.73
N LEU A 284 18.92 -27.00 -13.09
CA LEU A 284 17.75 -27.29 -12.28
C LEU A 284 16.55 -27.72 -13.12
N LYS A 285 15.65 -28.48 -12.49
CA LYS A 285 14.36 -28.87 -13.06
C LYS A 285 13.25 -28.12 -12.34
N VAL A 286 12.17 -27.80 -13.04
CA VAL A 286 11.01 -27.12 -12.44
C VAL A 286 9.75 -27.96 -12.59
N CYS A 287 9.06 -28.20 -11.46
CA CYS A 287 7.75 -28.84 -11.43
C CYS A 287 6.66 -27.86 -11.00
N MET A 288 5.41 -28.22 -11.35
CA MET A 288 4.26 -27.41 -11.00
C MET A 288 3.79 -27.69 -9.57
N ILE A 289 3.98 -26.72 -8.68
CA ILE A 289 3.36 -26.70 -7.36
C ILE A 289 2.35 -25.56 -7.27
N ARG A 290 1.07 -25.95 -7.08
CA ARG A 290 -0.07 -25.07 -6.83
C ARG A 290 -0.73 -25.35 -5.48
N GLY A 291 -1.58 -24.42 -5.08
CA GLY A 291 -2.31 -24.42 -3.81
C GLY A 291 -2.02 -23.17 -2.97
N ASN A 292 -2.62 -23.08 -1.79
CA ASN A 292 -2.29 -22.05 -0.79
C ASN A 292 -0.91 -22.33 -0.14
N VAL A 293 -0.40 -21.38 0.66
CA VAL A 293 0.94 -21.49 1.30
C VAL A 293 1.12 -22.83 2.04
N GLY A 294 0.18 -23.18 2.92
CA GLY A 294 0.26 -24.42 3.71
C GLY A 294 0.31 -25.68 2.86
N SER A 295 -0.55 -25.79 1.85
CA SER A 295 -0.57 -26.95 0.93
C SER A 295 0.75 -27.09 0.15
N ARG A 296 1.38 -25.99 -0.27
CA ARG A 296 2.67 -26.05 -0.97
C ARG A 296 3.80 -26.50 -0.05
N LEU A 297 3.80 -26.03 1.20
CA LEU A 297 4.78 -26.48 2.21
C LEU A 297 4.57 -27.97 2.56
N ALA A 298 3.32 -28.45 2.61
CA ALA A 298 3.03 -29.86 2.82
C ALA A 298 3.55 -30.74 1.66
N LYS A 299 3.35 -30.32 0.41
CA LYS A 299 3.90 -31.00 -0.78
C LYS A 299 5.43 -31.07 -0.76
N LEU A 300 6.08 -29.97 -0.35
CA LEU A 300 7.52 -29.95 -0.17
C LEU A 300 7.97 -30.94 0.92
N ALA A 301 7.29 -30.94 2.08
CA ALA A 301 7.59 -31.87 3.17
C ALA A 301 7.36 -33.34 2.79
N ALA A 302 6.43 -33.60 1.87
CA ALA A 302 6.17 -34.93 1.31
C ALA A 302 7.20 -35.36 0.23
N GLY A 303 8.15 -34.49 -0.13
CA GLY A 303 9.19 -34.79 -1.12
C GLY A 303 8.74 -34.68 -2.58
N GLU A 304 7.63 -33.99 -2.87
CA GLU A 304 7.19 -33.75 -4.26
C GLU A 304 8.12 -32.80 -5.04
N ALA A 305 8.99 -32.09 -4.34
CA ALA A 305 10.07 -31.26 -4.89
C ALA A 305 11.22 -31.19 -3.87
N ASP A 306 12.43 -30.89 -4.34
CA ASP A 306 13.60 -30.63 -3.51
C ASP A 306 13.55 -29.23 -2.88
N ALA A 307 12.90 -28.27 -3.55
CA ALA A 307 12.69 -26.93 -3.02
C ALA A 307 11.44 -26.27 -3.59
N THR A 308 10.99 -25.18 -2.98
CA THR A 308 9.97 -24.29 -3.55
C THR A 308 10.29 -22.82 -3.27
N LEU A 309 9.59 -21.93 -3.96
CA LEU A 309 9.70 -20.49 -3.78
C LEU A 309 8.37 -19.90 -3.32
N LEU A 310 8.37 -19.10 -2.26
CA LEU A 310 7.21 -18.37 -1.76
C LEU A 310 7.54 -16.88 -1.56
N ALA A 311 6.51 -16.04 -1.50
CA ALA A 311 6.74 -14.63 -1.18
C ALA A 311 6.96 -14.51 0.33
N LEU A 312 8.02 -13.84 0.76
CA LEU A 312 8.35 -13.71 2.17
C LEU A 312 7.22 -13.00 2.95
N ALA A 313 6.59 -11.98 2.34
CA ALA A 313 5.40 -11.36 2.92
C ALA A 313 4.29 -12.37 3.26
N GLY A 314 4.05 -13.37 2.41
CA GLY A 314 3.03 -14.40 2.69
C GLY A 314 3.40 -15.27 3.90
N LEU A 315 4.67 -15.61 4.04
CA LEU A 315 5.18 -16.38 5.18
C LEU A 315 5.12 -15.57 6.47
N LYS A 316 5.57 -14.31 6.47
CA LYS A 316 5.53 -13.43 7.65
C LYS A 316 4.10 -13.23 8.18
N ARG A 317 3.16 -12.98 7.27
CA ARG A 317 1.73 -12.78 7.61
C ARG A 317 1.11 -14.01 8.25
N LEU A 318 1.56 -15.19 7.87
CA LEU A 318 1.09 -16.46 8.42
C LEU A 318 1.95 -16.95 9.59
N GLU A 319 2.89 -16.14 10.09
CA GLU A 319 3.80 -16.51 11.18
C GLU A 319 4.66 -17.75 10.85
N MET A 320 5.07 -17.86 9.58
CA MET A 320 5.88 -18.97 9.04
C MET A 320 7.21 -18.48 8.43
N ALA A 321 7.70 -17.31 8.85
CA ALA A 321 8.90 -16.70 8.28
C ALA A 321 10.16 -17.57 8.47
N GLU A 322 10.22 -18.34 9.54
CA GLU A 322 11.28 -19.29 9.87
C GLU A 322 11.34 -20.49 8.90
N ARG A 323 10.31 -20.70 8.08
CA ARG A 323 10.35 -21.68 6.98
C ARG A 323 11.21 -21.21 5.81
N ALA A 324 11.57 -19.93 5.73
CA ALA A 324 12.46 -19.45 4.68
C ALA A 324 13.90 -19.94 4.95
N SER A 325 14.42 -20.80 4.09
CA SER A 325 15.83 -21.23 4.16
C SER A 325 16.77 -20.13 3.68
N VAL A 326 16.37 -19.41 2.63
CA VAL A 326 17.09 -18.26 2.09
C VAL A 326 16.09 -17.18 1.71
N VAL A 327 16.37 -15.93 2.10
CA VAL A 327 15.66 -14.77 1.58
C VAL A 327 16.47 -14.21 0.43
N LEU A 328 15.92 -14.30 -0.79
CA LEU A 328 16.62 -13.89 -2.00
C LEU A 328 16.61 -12.37 -2.12
N ASP A 329 17.78 -11.78 -2.34
CA ASP A 329 17.88 -10.35 -2.65
C ASP A 329 17.08 -10.02 -3.91
N ALA A 330 16.50 -8.81 -3.97
CA ALA A 330 15.71 -8.38 -5.11
C ALA A 330 16.54 -8.27 -6.40
N GLU A 331 17.88 -8.16 -6.31
CA GLU A 331 18.77 -8.21 -7.47
C GLU A 331 18.97 -9.63 -8.01
N ALA A 332 18.93 -10.65 -7.13
CA ALA A 332 19.05 -12.07 -7.49
C ALA A 332 17.72 -12.66 -7.97
N MET A 333 16.59 -12.16 -7.45
CA MET A 333 15.26 -12.56 -7.84
C MET A 333 14.34 -11.35 -7.82
N VAL A 334 14.21 -10.66 -8.95
CA VAL A 334 13.35 -9.48 -9.11
C VAL A 334 11.91 -9.87 -8.75
N PRO A 335 11.30 -9.23 -7.73
CA PRO A 335 9.93 -9.51 -7.31
C PRO A 335 8.88 -9.35 -8.41
N ALA A 336 7.70 -9.92 -8.17
CA ALA A 336 6.51 -9.57 -8.95
C ALA A 336 6.05 -8.15 -8.58
N ALA A 337 5.53 -7.41 -9.56
CA ALA A 337 4.86 -6.13 -9.33
C ALA A 337 3.76 -6.29 -8.26
N GLY A 338 3.69 -5.34 -7.32
CA GLY A 338 2.75 -5.36 -6.19
C GLY A 338 3.06 -6.41 -5.13
N GLN A 339 4.13 -7.21 -5.24
CA GLN A 339 4.43 -8.22 -4.23
C GLN A 339 4.72 -7.56 -2.87
N GLY A 340 4.05 -8.05 -1.83
CA GLY A 340 4.11 -7.49 -0.48
C GLY A 340 3.07 -6.43 -0.18
N ILE A 341 2.38 -5.87 -1.19
CA ILE A 341 1.35 -4.84 -1.00
C ILE A 341 -0.04 -5.49 -0.92
N VAL A 342 -0.87 -5.01 0.00
CA VAL A 342 -2.31 -5.29 0.04
C VAL A 342 -3.03 -4.13 -0.63
N GLY A 343 -3.91 -4.44 -1.59
CA GLY A 343 -4.73 -3.48 -2.32
C GLY A 343 -6.21 -3.63 -1.99
N VAL A 344 -6.92 -2.51 -1.94
CA VAL A 344 -8.36 -2.46 -1.69
C VAL A 344 -9.08 -1.89 -2.90
N THR A 345 -10.01 -2.65 -3.46
CA THR A 345 -10.81 -2.23 -4.62
C THR A 345 -12.23 -1.85 -4.19
N VAL A 346 -12.75 -0.78 -4.80
CA VAL A 346 -14.13 -0.29 -4.59
C VAL A 346 -14.76 0.02 -5.94
N ARG A 347 -16.08 0.26 -5.95
CA ARG A 347 -16.74 0.84 -7.13
C ARG A 347 -16.30 2.29 -7.33
N ALA A 348 -16.03 2.67 -8.57
CA ALA A 348 -15.62 4.03 -8.94
C ALA A 348 -16.65 5.12 -8.51
N ALA A 349 -17.94 4.77 -8.49
CA ALA A 349 -19.01 5.67 -8.06
C ALA A 349 -19.11 5.85 -6.54
N ASP A 350 -18.38 5.05 -5.75
CA ASP A 350 -18.45 5.03 -4.28
C ASP A 350 -17.45 6.02 -3.67
N VAL A 351 -17.73 7.32 -3.87
CA VAL A 351 -16.85 8.42 -3.48
C VAL A 351 -16.60 8.44 -1.97
N GLU A 352 -17.63 8.16 -1.16
CA GLU A 352 -17.51 8.16 0.31
C GLU A 352 -16.50 7.13 0.81
N LEU A 353 -16.54 5.92 0.26
CA LEU A 353 -15.58 4.88 0.63
C LEU A 353 -14.20 5.21 0.11
N HIS A 354 -14.09 5.73 -1.11
CA HIS A 354 -12.82 6.16 -1.65
C HIS A 354 -12.15 7.24 -0.77
N GLU A 355 -12.90 8.25 -0.33
CA GLU A 355 -12.41 9.30 0.56
C GLU A 355 -11.98 8.75 1.93
N LEU A 356 -12.80 7.90 2.55
CA LEU A 356 -12.44 7.23 3.81
C LEU A 356 -11.12 6.46 3.68
N LEU A 357 -10.99 5.69 2.61
CA LEU A 357 -9.84 4.83 2.33
C LEU A 357 -8.58 5.64 1.99
N SER A 358 -8.72 6.84 1.43
CA SER A 358 -7.58 7.73 1.13
C SER A 358 -6.84 8.19 2.39
N GLY A 359 -7.52 8.26 3.54
CA GLY A 359 -6.90 8.57 4.84
C GLY A 359 -6.07 7.42 5.43
N ILE A 360 -6.29 6.19 4.96
CA ILE A 360 -5.64 4.96 5.44
C ILE A 360 -4.47 4.56 4.53
N GLU A 361 -4.50 5.01 3.28
CA GLU A 361 -3.50 4.68 2.26
C GLU A 361 -2.07 5.05 2.65
N ASP A 362 -1.16 4.11 2.39
CA ASP A 362 0.27 4.35 2.42
C ASP A 362 0.74 4.96 1.09
N ARG A 363 1.22 6.20 1.15
CA ARG A 363 1.62 6.98 -0.04
C ARG A 363 2.83 6.39 -0.76
N GLU A 364 3.75 5.79 -0.02
CA GLU A 364 4.92 5.13 -0.60
C GLU A 364 4.48 3.89 -1.39
N ALA A 365 3.69 3.00 -0.78
CA ALA A 365 3.11 1.83 -1.44
C ALA A 365 2.30 2.22 -2.68
N ARG A 366 1.55 3.33 -2.62
CA ARG A 366 0.82 3.86 -3.78
C ARG A 366 1.76 4.25 -4.92
N ALA A 367 2.83 4.97 -4.64
CA ALA A 367 3.77 5.41 -5.67
C ALA A 367 4.55 4.25 -6.29
N VAL A 368 5.11 3.35 -5.47
CA VAL A 368 5.87 2.20 -5.98
C VAL A 368 4.97 1.25 -6.76
N SER A 369 3.73 1.01 -6.30
CA SER A 369 2.78 0.17 -7.05
C SER A 369 2.34 0.80 -8.36
N ARG A 370 2.21 2.14 -8.42
CA ARG A 370 1.90 2.85 -9.68
C ARG A 370 3.01 2.62 -10.71
N ALA A 371 4.27 2.76 -10.33
CA ALA A 371 5.41 2.51 -11.22
C ALA A 371 5.47 1.04 -11.69
N GLU A 372 5.34 0.10 -10.76
CA GLU A 372 5.39 -1.34 -11.08
C GLU A 372 4.23 -1.79 -11.97
N ARG A 373 3.02 -1.26 -11.75
CA ARG A 373 1.85 -1.55 -12.58
C ARG A 373 1.96 -0.91 -13.96
N ALA A 374 2.46 0.31 -14.06
CA ALA A 374 2.70 0.97 -15.35
C ALA A 374 3.73 0.20 -16.20
N LEU A 375 4.79 -0.32 -15.58
CA LEU A 375 5.75 -1.24 -16.21
C LEU A 375 5.06 -2.49 -16.75
N LEU A 376 4.22 -3.15 -15.94
CA LEU A 376 3.47 -4.31 -16.42
C LEU A 376 2.52 -3.96 -17.58
N ALA A 377 1.87 -2.78 -17.53
CA ALA A 377 0.94 -2.36 -18.58
C ALA A 377 1.66 -2.21 -19.93
N ALA A 378 2.79 -1.51 -19.94
CA ALA A 378 3.61 -1.32 -21.15
C ALA A 378 4.09 -2.64 -21.76
N LEU A 379 4.30 -3.66 -20.94
CA LEU A 379 4.73 -4.99 -21.38
C LEU A 379 3.56 -5.94 -21.73
N ASP A 380 2.31 -5.49 -21.65
CA ASP A 380 1.11 -6.35 -21.68
C ASP A 380 1.25 -7.56 -20.72
N GLY A 381 1.88 -7.27 -19.58
CA GLY A 381 2.30 -8.25 -18.60
C GLY A 381 1.16 -8.71 -17.70
N SER A 382 1.20 -9.99 -17.34
CA SER A 382 0.26 -10.61 -16.42
C SER A 382 0.98 -11.60 -15.49
N CYS A 383 0.28 -12.20 -14.53
CA CYS A 383 0.80 -13.32 -13.75
C CYS A 383 1.24 -14.55 -14.59
N ARG A 384 0.99 -14.51 -15.90
CA ARG A 384 1.28 -15.52 -16.91
C ARG A 384 2.50 -15.18 -17.78
N THR A 385 3.09 -14.02 -17.60
CA THR A 385 4.32 -13.62 -18.31
C THR A 385 5.51 -13.65 -17.37
N PRO A 386 6.70 -14.07 -17.82
CA PRO A 386 7.95 -14.08 -17.03
C PRO A 386 8.53 -12.67 -16.82
N ILE A 387 7.76 -11.79 -16.17
CA ILE A 387 8.08 -10.38 -15.94
C ILE A 387 8.25 -10.11 -14.45
N GLY A 388 9.29 -9.36 -14.09
CA GLY A 388 9.53 -8.83 -12.75
C GLY A 388 9.43 -7.30 -12.73
N GLY A 389 9.02 -6.74 -11.60
CA GLY A 389 8.89 -5.30 -11.40
C GLY A 389 9.00 -4.97 -9.92
N HIS A 390 9.99 -4.18 -9.55
CA HIS A 390 10.27 -3.84 -8.17
C HIS A 390 10.73 -2.39 -8.02
N ALA A 391 9.85 -1.55 -7.49
CA ALA A 391 10.12 -0.17 -7.12
C ALA A 391 10.35 -0.02 -5.61
N ARG A 392 11.25 0.90 -5.26
CA ARG A 392 11.53 1.34 -3.89
C ARG A 392 11.80 2.84 -3.87
N LEU A 393 11.57 3.49 -2.74
CA LEU A 393 12.08 4.84 -2.51
C LEU A 393 13.52 4.76 -2.02
N LEU A 394 14.39 5.57 -2.61
CA LEU A 394 15.77 5.76 -2.20
C LEU A 394 15.86 6.78 -1.04
N PRO A 395 16.96 6.81 -0.26
CA PRO A 395 17.13 7.77 0.83
C PRO A 395 17.05 9.25 0.41
N ASN A 396 17.35 9.55 -0.86
CA ASN A 396 17.22 10.90 -1.44
C ASN A 396 15.76 11.26 -1.82
N GLY A 397 14.81 10.35 -1.62
CA GLY A 397 13.40 10.54 -1.96
C GLY A 397 13.03 10.19 -3.41
N GLU A 398 13.97 9.74 -4.24
CA GLU A 398 13.66 9.29 -5.60
C GLU A 398 13.05 7.88 -5.61
N LEU A 399 12.17 7.63 -6.58
CA LEU A 399 11.68 6.30 -6.89
C LEU A 399 12.69 5.60 -7.79
N HIS A 400 13.15 4.42 -7.39
CA HIS A 400 13.98 3.54 -8.20
C HIS A 400 13.20 2.28 -8.55
N LEU A 401 12.99 2.05 -9.84
CA LEU A 401 12.28 0.89 -10.39
C LEU A 401 13.27 -0.03 -11.12
N THR A 402 13.31 -1.30 -10.73
CA THR A 402 13.94 -2.38 -11.49
C THR A 402 12.86 -3.17 -12.22
N GLY A 403 13.04 -3.40 -13.52
CA GLY A 403 12.18 -4.22 -14.36
C GLY A 403 12.96 -5.37 -14.99
N LEU A 404 12.26 -6.49 -15.24
CA LEU A 404 12.85 -7.69 -15.82
C LEU A 404 11.89 -8.37 -16.79
N VAL A 405 12.42 -8.82 -17.93
CA VAL A 405 11.75 -9.68 -18.90
C VAL A 405 12.65 -10.88 -19.18
N ALA A 406 12.10 -12.09 -19.26
CA ALA A 406 12.89 -13.31 -19.46
C ALA A 406 12.15 -14.35 -20.31
N ARG A 407 12.84 -15.38 -20.80
CA ARG A 407 12.19 -16.58 -21.34
C ARG A 407 11.92 -17.59 -20.23
N PRO A 408 10.81 -18.36 -20.28
CA PRO A 408 10.49 -19.37 -19.27
C PRO A 408 11.57 -20.42 -19.00
N ASP A 409 12.41 -20.73 -19.99
CA ASP A 409 13.50 -21.71 -19.89
C ASP A 409 14.80 -21.09 -19.33
N GLY A 410 14.83 -19.78 -19.06
CA GLY A 410 16.00 -19.06 -18.59
C GLY A 410 17.03 -18.71 -19.67
N SER A 411 16.79 -19.06 -20.94
CA SER A 411 17.76 -18.84 -22.04
C SER A 411 17.99 -17.35 -22.35
N PHE A 412 17.07 -16.49 -21.91
CA PHE A 412 17.12 -15.05 -22.07
C PHE A 412 16.62 -14.37 -20.80
N LEU A 413 17.32 -13.33 -20.38
CA LEU A 413 16.92 -12.45 -19.29
C LEU A 413 17.47 -11.05 -19.56
N LEU A 414 16.59 -10.05 -19.56
CA LEU A 414 16.94 -8.64 -19.64
C LEU A 414 16.45 -7.96 -18.37
N LYS A 415 17.37 -7.32 -17.64
CA LYS A 415 17.09 -6.53 -16.44
C LYS A 415 17.54 -5.09 -16.67
N ARG A 416 16.68 -4.12 -16.35
CA ARG A 416 16.98 -2.68 -16.43
C ARG A 416 16.43 -1.96 -15.21
N SER A 417 16.98 -0.79 -14.94
CA SER A 417 16.49 0.08 -13.89
C SER A 417 16.38 1.51 -14.36
N LEU A 418 15.41 2.23 -13.80
CA LEU A 418 15.22 3.66 -14.00
C LEU A 418 14.90 4.31 -12.64
N HIS A 419 15.32 5.55 -12.44
CA HIS A 419 14.99 6.32 -11.25
C HIS A 419 14.56 7.75 -11.59
N GLY A 420 13.84 8.37 -10.67
CA GLY A 420 13.40 9.75 -10.81
C GLY A 420 12.44 10.19 -9.71
N PRO A 421 11.84 11.38 -9.84
CA PRO A 421 10.89 11.89 -8.85
C PRO A 421 9.68 10.97 -8.66
N VAL A 422 9.20 10.85 -7.42
CA VAL A 422 8.00 10.05 -7.08
C VAL A 422 6.76 10.48 -7.87
N ALA A 423 6.66 11.76 -8.20
CA ALA A 423 5.58 12.30 -9.02
C ALA A 423 5.50 11.66 -10.41
N ASP A 424 6.64 11.16 -10.93
CA ASP A 424 6.77 10.57 -12.25
C ASP A 424 6.65 9.03 -12.23
N ALA A 425 6.20 8.44 -11.12
CA ALA A 425 6.15 6.99 -10.94
C ALA A 425 5.56 6.22 -12.14
N GLU A 426 4.43 6.69 -12.66
CA GLU A 426 3.76 6.08 -13.82
C GLU A 426 4.60 6.21 -15.10
N ARG A 427 5.12 7.41 -15.38
CA ARG A 427 6.00 7.68 -16.53
C ARG A 427 7.25 6.79 -16.48
N ILE A 428 7.90 6.70 -15.33
CA ILE A 428 9.07 5.83 -15.09
C ILE A 428 8.73 4.38 -15.41
N GLY A 429 7.56 3.90 -14.98
CA GLY A 429 7.09 2.56 -15.27
C GLY A 429 6.89 2.30 -16.76
N LEU A 430 6.18 3.18 -17.45
CA LEU A 430 5.94 3.09 -18.89
C LEU A 430 7.25 3.09 -19.69
N GLU A 431 8.12 4.08 -19.43
CA GLU A 431 9.41 4.21 -20.13
C GLU A 431 10.32 2.99 -19.94
N LEU A 432 10.37 2.44 -18.73
CA LEU A 432 11.16 1.23 -18.47
C LEU A 432 10.56 0.01 -19.19
N GLY A 433 9.23 -0.09 -19.26
CA GLY A 433 8.54 -1.14 -20.00
C GLY A 433 8.80 -1.07 -21.50
N ASP A 434 8.69 0.12 -22.09
CA ASP A 434 8.99 0.33 -23.52
C ASP A 434 10.45 0.02 -23.82
N SER A 435 11.37 0.45 -22.94
CA SER A 435 12.79 0.14 -23.03
C SER A 435 13.07 -1.36 -22.99
N LEU A 436 12.42 -2.10 -22.10
CA LEU A 436 12.55 -3.56 -22.02
C LEU A 436 11.95 -4.25 -23.25
N ARG A 437 10.79 -3.78 -23.73
CA ARG A 437 10.12 -4.32 -24.92
C ARG A 437 10.98 -4.19 -26.17
N ALA A 438 11.59 -3.02 -26.38
CA ALA A 438 12.41 -2.73 -27.55
C ALA A 438 13.58 -3.71 -27.74
N ASP A 439 14.19 -4.15 -26.63
CA ASP A 439 15.38 -5.00 -26.64
C ASP A 439 15.09 -6.45 -26.19
N SER A 440 13.81 -6.84 -26.14
CA SER A 440 13.38 -8.20 -25.84
C SER A 440 12.90 -8.92 -27.11
N PRO A 441 13.24 -10.21 -27.29
CA PRO A 441 12.66 -11.03 -28.33
C PRO A 441 11.12 -11.00 -28.31
N ALA A 442 10.50 -10.81 -29.48
CA ALA A 442 9.05 -10.65 -29.60
C ALA A 442 8.26 -11.87 -29.10
N ASP A 443 8.84 -13.07 -29.18
CA ASP A 443 8.24 -14.33 -28.73
C ASP A 443 7.93 -14.35 -27.22
N ILE A 444 8.60 -13.52 -26.42
CA ILE A 444 8.36 -13.47 -24.97
C ILE A 444 6.97 -12.91 -24.63
N PHE A 445 6.43 -12.05 -25.51
CA PHE A 445 5.14 -11.39 -25.30
C PHE A 445 3.98 -12.08 -26.02
N ILE A 446 4.26 -13.15 -26.79
CA ILE A 446 3.24 -13.94 -27.48
C ILE A 446 2.81 -15.06 -26.53
N ALA A 447 1.63 -14.90 -25.94
CA ALA A 447 1.04 -15.85 -24.99
C ALA A 447 0.41 -17.06 -25.69
#